data_AF-A0AAV9ZJ88-F1
#
_entry.id   AF-A0AAV9ZJ88-F1
#
_cell.length_a   1.000
_cell.length_b   1.000
_cell.length_c   1.000
_cell.angle_alpha   90.00
_cell.angle_beta   90.00
_cell.angle_gamma   90.00
#
_symmetry.space_group_name_H-M   'P 1'
#
loop_
_entity.id
_entity.type
_entity.pdbx_description
1 polymer ?
#
loop_
_entity_poly.entity_id
_entity_poly.type
_entity_poly.pdbx_seq_one_letter_code
_entity_poly.pdbx_strand_id
1 'polypeptide(L)'
;VLLAAQVLAPGLPDLSRMITAMFNGAAVTWIRFTPEFRIGGPIDSIPLEILLKLYIPSTNDHNEGPLGSARVHVRYHPNSNPASFSALERYRRNNTEAFAIKNITAEDLLHVMREVRKEDANGEGAAFRKAVVEELERKARVHREKVRVAAEKKEAKEANLRVIGVEHDRAKIRAMTVPHLKAQYDVYKHIVKDAIIQKTTLVSIPHRQDKLDAVLAALDRYE
;
A
#
# COMPACT_ATOMS: atom_id res chain seq x y z
N VAL A 1 10.47 -25.15 -18.11
CA VAL A 1 11.22 -23.98 -17.57
C VAL A 1 12.54 -24.40 -16.94
N LEU A 2 12.55 -25.29 -15.94
CA LEU A 2 13.79 -25.79 -15.28
C LEU A 2 14.82 -26.41 -16.24
N LEU A 3 14.37 -27.26 -17.17
CA LEU A 3 15.24 -27.89 -18.18
C LEU A 3 15.89 -26.85 -19.13
N ALA A 4 15.13 -25.84 -19.56
CA ALA A 4 15.65 -24.77 -20.41
C ALA A 4 16.67 -23.90 -19.66
N ALA A 5 16.45 -23.65 -18.37
CA ALA A 5 17.40 -22.93 -17.53
C ALA A 5 18.72 -23.71 -17.34
N GLN A 6 18.66 -25.04 -17.20
CA GLN A 6 19.86 -25.89 -17.11
C GLN A 6 20.69 -25.89 -18.39
N VAL A 7 20.05 -25.91 -19.57
CA VAL A 7 20.74 -25.85 -20.86
C VAL A 7 21.47 -24.51 -21.07
N LEU A 8 20.87 -23.41 -20.60
CA LEU A 8 21.42 -22.06 -20.76
C LEU A 8 22.39 -21.66 -19.64
N ALA A 9 22.38 -22.36 -18.50
CA ALA A 9 23.20 -22.05 -17.34
C ALA A 9 24.70 -21.90 -17.62
N PRO A 10 25.34 -22.75 -18.45
CA PRO A 10 26.77 -22.60 -18.75
C PRO A 10 27.12 -21.29 -19.48
N GLY A 11 26.15 -20.68 -20.20
CA GLY A 11 26.34 -19.44 -20.94
C GLY A 11 25.99 -18.17 -20.16
N LEU A 12 25.57 -18.30 -18.90
CA LEU A 12 25.12 -17.18 -18.07
C LEU A 12 26.04 -17.05 -16.84
N PRO A 13 27.14 -16.27 -16.95
CA PRO A 13 28.20 -16.22 -15.95
C PRO A 13 27.73 -15.77 -14.55
N ASP A 14 26.64 -15.00 -14.48
CA ASP A 14 26.07 -14.49 -13.22
C ASP A 14 24.80 -15.21 -12.77
N LEU A 15 24.39 -16.29 -13.44
CA LEU A 15 23.12 -16.97 -13.13
C LEU A 15 23.05 -17.41 -11.66
N SER A 16 24.13 -17.98 -11.14
CA SER A 16 24.19 -18.38 -9.73
C SER A 16 24.03 -17.17 -8.80
N ARG A 17 24.68 -16.05 -9.11
CA ARG A 17 24.62 -14.83 -8.30
C ARG A 17 23.23 -14.20 -8.32
N MET A 18 22.57 -14.19 -9.48
CA MET A 18 21.20 -13.72 -9.63
C MET A 18 20.21 -14.58 -8.86
N ILE A 19 20.32 -15.91 -8.96
CA ILE A 19 19.47 -16.86 -8.23
C ILE A 19 19.66 -16.70 -6.72
N THR A 20 20.91 -16.62 -6.25
CA THR A 20 21.21 -16.37 -4.83
C THR A 20 20.64 -15.04 -4.36
N ALA A 21 20.78 -13.95 -5.14
CA ALA A 21 20.21 -12.66 -4.80
C ALA A 21 18.67 -12.70 -4.72
N MET A 22 18.03 -13.38 -5.68
CA MET A 22 16.58 -13.59 -5.71
C MET A 22 16.10 -14.34 -4.45
N PHE A 23 16.71 -15.48 -4.12
CA PHE A 23 16.32 -16.27 -2.95
C PHE A 23 16.65 -15.57 -1.63
N ASN A 24 17.74 -14.82 -1.54
CA ASN A 24 18.03 -13.99 -0.37
C ASN A 24 16.97 -12.90 -0.17
N GLY A 25 16.56 -12.22 -1.25
CA GLY A 25 15.47 -11.26 -1.22
C GLY A 25 14.14 -11.90 -0.81
N ALA A 26 13.82 -13.07 -1.38
CA ALA A 26 12.63 -13.83 -1.04
C ALA A 26 12.64 -14.29 0.43
N ALA A 27 13.76 -14.78 0.95
CA ALA A 27 13.90 -15.24 2.33
C ALA A 27 13.58 -14.14 3.35
N VAL A 28 14.05 -12.91 3.12
CA VAL A 28 13.71 -11.75 3.96
C VAL A 28 12.21 -11.50 3.94
N THR A 29 11.59 -11.61 2.78
CA THR A 29 10.14 -11.45 2.61
C THR A 29 9.37 -12.56 3.33
N TRP A 30 9.81 -13.82 3.22
CA TRP A 30 9.21 -14.95 3.93
C TRP A 30 9.23 -14.75 5.46
N ILE A 31 10.32 -14.24 6.03
CA ILE A 31 10.39 -13.93 7.47
C ILE A 31 9.34 -12.89 7.90
N ARG A 32 8.94 -11.98 7.00
CA ARG A 32 7.89 -11.00 7.27
C ARG A 32 6.47 -11.56 7.12
N PHE A 33 6.28 -12.56 6.27
CA PHE A 33 4.98 -13.19 5.99
C PHE A 33 4.68 -14.39 6.89
N THR A 34 5.67 -15.11 7.41
CA THR A 34 5.44 -16.26 8.29
C THR A 34 4.94 -15.95 9.72
N PRO A 35 5.09 -14.74 10.31
CA PRO A 35 4.62 -14.46 11.66
C PRO A 35 3.11 -14.63 11.84
N GLU A 36 2.30 -14.50 10.79
CA GLU A 36 0.86 -14.70 10.88
C GLU A 36 0.46 -16.19 11.01
N PHE A 37 1.34 -17.11 10.60
CA PHE A 37 1.15 -18.56 10.62
C PHE A 37 1.73 -19.26 11.86
N ARG A 38 2.35 -18.52 12.79
CA ARG A 38 2.86 -19.11 14.03
C ARG A 38 1.71 -19.68 14.87
N ILE A 39 2.00 -20.69 15.68
CA ILE A 39 1.08 -21.14 16.75
C ILE A 39 0.81 -19.95 17.69
N GLY A 40 -0.45 -19.70 18.00
CA GLY A 40 -0.94 -18.50 18.69
C GLY A 40 -0.91 -17.22 17.84
N GLY A 41 -0.63 -17.33 16.54
CA GLY A 41 -0.64 -16.22 15.60
C GLY A 41 -2.06 -15.87 15.13
N PRO A 42 -2.22 -14.77 14.38
CA PRO A 42 -3.49 -14.33 13.83
C PRO A 42 -4.30 -15.41 13.11
N ILE A 43 -3.66 -16.26 12.29
CA ILE A 43 -4.35 -17.34 11.55
C ILE A 43 -4.75 -18.49 12.48
N ASP A 44 -3.87 -18.87 13.40
CA ASP A 44 -4.13 -19.92 14.40
C ASP A 44 -5.22 -19.50 15.40
N SER A 45 -5.39 -18.20 15.61
CA SER A 45 -6.39 -17.63 16.51
C SER A 45 -7.77 -17.46 15.87
N ILE A 46 -7.94 -17.83 14.60
CA ILE A 46 -9.24 -17.71 13.93
C ILE A 46 -10.20 -18.74 14.56
N PRO A 47 -11.34 -18.31 15.13
CA PRO A 47 -12.35 -19.21 15.67
C PRO A 47 -12.80 -20.26 14.65
N LEU A 48 -13.00 -21.51 15.11
CA LEU A 48 -13.41 -22.62 14.25
C LEU A 48 -14.72 -22.32 13.49
N GLU A 49 -15.66 -21.63 14.14
CA GLU A 49 -16.91 -21.17 13.52
C GLU A 49 -16.71 -20.24 12.32
N ILE A 50 -15.63 -19.45 12.33
CA ILE A 50 -15.25 -18.56 11.24
C ILE A 50 -14.53 -19.35 10.14
N LEU A 51 -13.63 -20.27 10.52
CA LEU A 51 -12.96 -21.17 9.56
C LEU A 51 -13.96 -22.02 8.77
N LEU A 52 -15.02 -22.53 9.43
CA LEU A 52 -16.07 -23.31 8.77
C LEU A 52 -16.91 -22.47 7.79
N LYS A 53 -16.95 -21.14 7.95
CA LYS A 53 -17.65 -20.20 7.07
C LYS A 53 -16.76 -19.63 5.96
N LEU A 54 -15.45 -19.64 6.15
CA LEU A 54 -14.47 -19.13 5.21
C LEU A 54 -14.06 -20.22 4.21
N TYR A 55 -14.20 -19.91 2.92
CA TYR A 55 -13.59 -20.71 1.86
C TYR A 55 -12.22 -20.12 1.51
N ILE A 56 -11.14 -20.79 1.92
CA ILE A 56 -9.76 -20.40 1.60
C ILE A 56 -9.05 -21.60 0.95
N PRO A 57 -8.81 -21.61 -0.37
CA PRO A 57 -8.02 -22.64 -1.01
C PRO A 57 -6.59 -22.67 -0.46
N SER A 58 -6.00 -23.85 -0.43
CA SER A 58 -4.67 -24.11 0.14
C SER A 58 -3.49 -23.51 -0.65
N THR A 59 -3.74 -22.96 -1.83
CA THR A 59 -2.70 -22.37 -2.69
C THR A 59 -2.95 -20.88 -2.89
N ASN A 60 -1.89 -20.08 -2.78
CA ASN A 60 -1.97 -18.63 -2.87
C ASN A 60 -2.48 -18.16 -4.25
N ASP A 61 -2.10 -18.82 -5.33
CA ASP A 61 -2.57 -18.51 -6.69
C ASP A 61 -4.11 -18.57 -6.78
N HIS A 62 -4.72 -19.54 -6.11
CA HIS A 62 -6.17 -19.67 -6.01
C HIS A 62 -6.80 -18.72 -5.00
N ASN A 63 -6.03 -18.04 -4.14
CA ASN A 63 -6.53 -17.01 -3.21
C ASN A 63 -6.49 -15.61 -3.85
N GLU A 64 -5.54 -15.36 -4.75
CA GLU A 64 -5.42 -14.08 -5.46
C GLU A 64 -6.62 -13.83 -6.40
N GLY A 65 -7.09 -14.87 -7.08
CA GLY A 65 -8.28 -14.80 -7.95
C GLY A 65 -9.57 -14.39 -7.21
N PRO A 66 -9.95 -15.09 -6.13
CA PRO A 66 -11.08 -14.72 -5.27
C PRO A 66 -10.92 -13.36 -4.60
N LEU A 67 -9.72 -12.98 -4.18
CA LEU A 67 -9.48 -11.64 -3.63
C LEU A 67 -9.72 -10.55 -4.68
N GLY A 68 -9.21 -10.75 -5.90
CA GLY A 68 -9.51 -9.89 -7.04
C GLY A 68 -11.00 -9.81 -7.33
N SER A 69 -11.68 -10.96 -7.33
CA SER A 69 -13.12 -11.08 -7.55
C SER A 69 -13.92 -10.39 -6.44
N ALA A 70 -13.52 -10.51 -5.18
CA ALA A 70 -14.13 -9.84 -4.04
C ALA A 70 -14.01 -8.31 -4.17
N ARG A 71 -12.84 -7.80 -4.58
CA ARG A 71 -12.63 -6.37 -4.81
C ARG A 71 -13.54 -5.84 -5.92
N VAL A 72 -13.64 -6.57 -7.02
CA VAL A 72 -14.54 -6.23 -8.13
C VAL A 72 -16.00 -6.29 -7.68
N HIS A 73 -16.37 -7.32 -6.91
CA HIS A 73 -17.71 -7.48 -6.38
C HIS A 73 -18.12 -6.32 -5.49
N VAL A 74 -17.30 -5.93 -4.50
CA VAL A 74 -17.58 -4.80 -3.62
C VAL A 74 -17.70 -3.49 -4.40
N ARG A 75 -16.93 -3.33 -5.48
CA ARG A 75 -17.01 -2.14 -6.34
C ARG A 75 -18.37 -2.03 -7.04
N TYR A 76 -18.92 -3.14 -7.55
CA TYR A 76 -20.21 -3.17 -8.24
C TYR A 76 -21.41 -3.35 -7.29
N HIS A 77 -21.18 -3.89 -6.09
CA HIS A 77 -22.18 -4.17 -5.08
C HIS A 77 -21.76 -3.56 -3.74
N PRO A 78 -21.78 -2.21 -3.62
CA PRO A 78 -21.29 -1.52 -2.42
C PRO A 78 -22.09 -1.84 -1.15
N ASN A 79 -23.32 -2.33 -1.30
CA ASN A 79 -24.18 -2.78 -0.20
C ASN A 79 -23.93 -4.24 0.20
N SER A 80 -23.07 -4.96 -0.51
CA SER A 80 -22.72 -6.35 -0.20
C SER A 80 -21.81 -6.41 1.02
N ASN A 81 -21.90 -7.53 1.74
CA ASN A 81 -20.96 -7.88 2.81
C ASN A 81 -20.16 -9.14 2.41
N PRO A 82 -19.12 -9.52 3.19
CA PRO A 82 -18.33 -10.72 2.92
C PRO A 82 -19.15 -12.02 2.91
N ALA A 83 -20.20 -12.11 3.73
CA ALA A 83 -21.06 -13.29 3.78
C ALA A 83 -21.85 -13.47 2.48
N SER A 84 -22.42 -12.39 1.93
CA SER A 84 -23.12 -12.40 0.64
C SER A 84 -22.19 -12.76 -0.52
N PHE A 85 -20.96 -12.24 -0.53
CA PHE A 85 -19.96 -12.60 -1.53
C PHE A 85 -19.60 -14.09 -1.43
N SER A 86 -19.27 -14.58 -0.24
CA SER A 86 -18.96 -16.00 -0.01
C SER A 86 -20.13 -16.93 -0.33
N ALA A 87 -21.38 -16.51 -0.08
CA ALA A 87 -22.56 -17.26 -0.45
C ALA A 87 -22.71 -17.35 -1.98
N LEU A 88 -22.51 -16.24 -2.69
CA LEU A 88 -22.59 -16.19 -4.16
C LEU A 88 -21.49 -17.03 -4.83
N GLU A 89 -20.26 -16.95 -4.32
CA GLU A 89 -19.16 -17.75 -4.87
C GLU A 89 -19.36 -19.25 -4.62
N ARG A 90 -19.87 -19.63 -3.44
CA ARG A 90 -20.26 -21.03 -3.18
C ARG A 90 -21.41 -21.48 -4.07
N TYR A 91 -22.44 -20.64 -4.25
CA TYR A 91 -23.58 -20.92 -5.13
C TYR A 91 -23.14 -21.20 -6.56
N ARG A 92 -22.26 -20.36 -7.12
CA ARG A 92 -21.71 -20.52 -8.47
C ARG A 92 -20.87 -21.79 -8.58
N ARG A 93 -19.95 -22.00 -7.66
CA ARG A 93 -19.00 -23.12 -7.71
C ARG A 93 -19.67 -24.47 -7.53
N ASN A 94 -20.65 -24.56 -6.65
CA ASN A 94 -21.38 -25.80 -6.40
C ASN A 94 -22.46 -26.08 -7.45
N ASN A 95 -22.62 -25.18 -8.43
CA ASN A 95 -23.71 -25.22 -9.40
C ASN A 95 -25.08 -25.38 -8.71
N THR A 96 -25.25 -24.65 -7.60
CA THR A 96 -26.46 -24.72 -6.78
C THR A 96 -27.69 -24.29 -7.59
N GLU A 97 -27.52 -23.48 -8.63
CA GLU A 97 -28.57 -23.13 -9.59
C GLU A 97 -29.19 -24.35 -10.26
N ALA A 98 -28.38 -25.23 -10.85
CA ALA A 98 -28.89 -26.43 -11.51
C ALA A 98 -29.57 -27.39 -10.52
N PHE A 99 -29.03 -27.49 -9.30
CA PHE A 99 -29.67 -28.24 -8.22
C PHE A 99 -31.02 -27.63 -7.84
N ALA A 100 -31.07 -26.30 -7.68
CA ALA A 100 -32.27 -25.56 -7.30
C ALA A 100 -33.38 -25.72 -8.35
N ILE A 101 -33.06 -25.48 -9.63
CA ILE A 101 -34.01 -25.63 -10.74
C ILE A 101 -34.62 -27.03 -10.80
N LYS A 102 -33.82 -28.06 -10.50
CA LYS A 102 -34.25 -29.46 -10.58
C LYS A 102 -35.05 -29.93 -9.37
N ASN A 103 -34.72 -29.45 -8.17
CA ASN A 103 -35.20 -30.09 -6.92
C ASN A 103 -35.98 -29.16 -5.98
N ILE A 104 -35.97 -27.84 -6.20
CA ILE A 104 -36.63 -26.88 -5.31
C ILE A 104 -37.97 -26.49 -5.90
N THR A 105 -39.03 -26.62 -5.09
CA THR A 105 -40.38 -26.20 -5.46
C THR A 105 -40.65 -24.73 -5.11
N ALA A 106 -41.79 -24.19 -5.56
CA ALA A 106 -42.20 -22.84 -5.18
C ALA A 106 -42.41 -22.69 -3.66
N GLU A 107 -42.85 -23.75 -2.98
CA GLU A 107 -43.05 -23.73 -1.53
C GLU A 107 -41.72 -23.69 -0.77
N ASP A 108 -40.72 -24.45 -1.24
CA ASP A 108 -39.36 -24.42 -0.70
C ASP A 108 -38.72 -23.03 -0.87
N LEU A 109 -38.92 -22.39 -2.03
CA LEU A 109 -38.47 -21.01 -2.24
C LEU A 109 -39.11 -20.04 -1.25
N LEU A 110 -40.42 -20.14 -1.02
CA LEU A 110 -41.12 -19.31 -0.03
C LEU A 110 -40.61 -19.57 1.39
N HIS A 111 -40.25 -20.81 1.73
CA HIS A 111 -39.61 -21.14 2.99
C HIS A 111 -38.23 -20.46 3.11
N VAL A 112 -37.35 -20.64 2.12
CA VAL A 112 -36.01 -20.01 2.10
C VAL A 112 -36.12 -18.48 2.21
N MET A 113 -37.02 -17.84 1.46
CA MET A 113 -37.24 -16.39 1.55
C MET A 113 -37.69 -15.94 2.95
N ARG A 114 -38.46 -16.76 3.67
CA ARG A 114 -38.85 -16.46 5.07
C ARG A 114 -37.67 -16.59 6.01
N GLU A 115 -36.84 -17.62 5.87
CA GLU A 115 -35.65 -17.80 6.70
C GLU A 115 -34.63 -16.68 6.47
N VAL A 116 -34.35 -16.30 5.22
CA VAL A 116 -33.46 -15.16 4.91
C VAL A 116 -33.96 -13.87 5.55
N ARG A 117 -35.28 -13.62 5.56
CA ARG A 117 -35.84 -12.44 6.25
C ARG A 117 -35.66 -12.49 7.77
N LYS A 118 -35.73 -13.67 8.39
CA LYS A 118 -35.45 -13.83 9.82
C LYS A 118 -33.98 -13.58 10.12
N GLU A 119 -33.08 -14.10 9.28
CA GLU A 119 -31.64 -13.85 9.40
C GLU A 119 -31.32 -12.36 9.23
N ASP A 120 -31.89 -11.70 8.22
CA ASP A 120 -31.70 -10.27 7.99
C ASP A 120 -32.25 -9.42 9.15
N ALA A 121 -33.34 -9.87 9.80
CA ALA A 121 -33.91 -9.20 10.96
C ALA A 121 -32.95 -9.17 12.16
N ASN A 122 -31.94 -10.05 12.21
CA ASN A 122 -30.90 -10.02 13.25
C ASN A 122 -29.96 -8.81 13.12
N GLY A 123 -30.02 -8.06 12.01
CA GLY A 123 -29.35 -6.77 11.86
C GLY A 123 -27.83 -6.85 11.65
N GLU A 124 -27.24 -8.04 11.52
CA GLU A 124 -25.80 -8.24 11.32
C GLU A 124 -25.26 -7.46 10.11
N GLY A 125 -26.02 -7.45 9.00
CA GLY A 125 -25.66 -6.68 7.81
C GLY A 125 -25.64 -5.17 8.05
N ALA A 126 -26.55 -4.66 8.89
CA ALA A 126 -26.58 -3.25 9.26
C ALA A 126 -25.41 -2.90 10.20
N ALA A 127 -25.11 -3.77 11.17
CA ALA A 127 -23.96 -3.63 12.07
C ALA A 127 -22.64 -3.63 11.30
N PHE A 128 -22.47 -4.54 10.34
CA PHE A 128 -21.29 -4.59 9.48
C PHE A 128 -21.11 -3.29 8.68
N ARG A 129 -22.18 -2.80 8.03
CA ARG A 129 -22.13 -1.52 7.28
C ARG A 129 -21.75 -0.35 8.17
N LYS A 130 -22.31 -0.28 9.38
CA LYS A 130 -21.98 0.75 10.37
C LYS A 130 -20.48 0.71 10.73
N ALA A 131 -19.96 -0.47 11.05
CA ALA A 131 -18.54 -0.64 11.37
C ALA A 131 -17.61 -0.25 10.20
N VAL A 132 -17.98 -0.58 8.96
CA VAL A 132 -17.24 -0.17 7.76
C VAL A 132 -17.22 1.34 7.61
N VAL A 133 -18.36 2.02 7.77
CA VAL A 133 -18.46 3.47 7.69
C VAL A 133 -17.61 4.14 8.77
N GLU A 134 -17.72 3.71 10.02
CA GLU A 134 -16.93 4.24 11.14
C GLU A 134 -15.42 4.14 10.89
N GLU A 135 -14.96 3.00 10.35
CA GLU A 135 -13.55 2.80 10.03
C GLU A 135 -13.08 3.67 8.86
N LEU A 136 -13.91 3.84 7.83
CA LEU A 136 -13.62 4.73 6.71
C LEU A 136 -13.55 6.19 7.16
N GLU A 137 -14.46 6.62 8.02
CA GLU A 137 -14.45 7.97 8.61
C GLU A 137 -13.20 8.20 9.46
N ARG A 138 -12.79 7.19 10.26
CA ARG A 138 -11.56 7.24 11.04
C ARG A 138 -10.34 7.38 10.14
N LYS A 139 -10.24 6.59 9.07
CA LYS A 139 -9.16 6.70 8.07
C LYS A 139 -9.14 8.07 7.41
N ALA A 140 -10.31 8.59 7.01
CA ALA A 140 -10.44 9.91 6.40
C ALA A 140 -9.99 11.01 7.37
N ARG A 141 -10.37 10.94 8.65
CA ARG A 141 -9.91 11.89 9.69
C ARG A 141 -8.40 11.85 9.87
N VAL A 142 -7.81 10.67 10.01
CA VAL A 142 -6.35 10.51 10.13
C VAL A 142 -5.63 11.04 8.89
N HIS A 143 -6.18 10.79 7.70
CA HIS A 143 -5.60 11.30 6.46
C HIS A 143 -5.66 12.83 6.39
N ARG A 144 -6.81 13.44 6.69
CA ARG A 144 -6.97 14.90 6.75
C ARG A 144 -6.00 15.54 7.73
N GLU A 145 -5.82 14.95 8.90
CA GLU A 145 -4.86 15.42 9.90
C GLU A 145 -3.41 15.37 9.37
N LYS A 146 -3.01 14.24 8.77
CA LYS A 146 -1.69 14.10 8.17
C LYS A 146 -1.44 15.12 7.06
N VAL A 147 -2.44 15.38 6.22
CA VAL A 147 -2.36 16.38 5.15
C VAL A 147 -2.22 17.78 5.76
N ARG A 148 -3.01 18.12 6.79
CA ARG A 148 -2.92 19.42 7.47
C ARG A 148 -1.54 19.64 8.08
N VAL A 149 -1.06 18.70 8.90
CA VAL A 149 0.25 18.78 9.54
C VAL A 149 1.38 18.87 8.51
N ALA A 150 1.28 18.15 7.39
CA ALA A 150 2.25 18.24 6.31
C ALA A 150 2.24 19.62 5.63
N ALA A 151 1.06 20.21 5.42
CA ALA A 151 0.91 21.55 4.87
C ALA A 151 1.48 22.62 5.81
N GLU A 152 1.16 22.56 7.10
CA GLU A 152 1.67 23.48 8.12
C GLU A 152 3.21 23.42 8.20
N LYS A 153 3.78 22.22 8.23
CA LYS A 153 5.25 22.04 8.22
C LYS A 153 5.90 22.59 6.96
N LYS A 154 5.24 22.44 5.81
CA LYS A 154 5.73 22.99 4.54
C LYS A 154 5.70 24.51 4.56
N GLU A 155 4.60 25.10 5.00
CA GLU A 155 4.43 26.56 5.09
C GLU A 155 5.44 27.17 6.08
N ALA A 156 5.60 26.58 7.26
CA ALA A 156 6.59 27.01 8.24
C ALA A 156 8.04 26.91 7.70
N LYS A 157 8.34 25.84 6.95
CA LYS A 157 9.64 25.69 6.28
C LYS A 157 9.85 26.79 5.24
N GLU A 158 8.87 27.03 4.36
CA GLU A 158 8.96 28.08 3.34
C GLU A 158 9.08 29.48 3.96
N ALA A 159 8.34 29.78 5.02
CA ALA A 159 8.44 31.04 5.76
C ALA A 159 9.85 31.25 6.35
N ASN A 160 10.42 30.22 6.98
CA ASN A 160 11.79 30.28 7.51
C ASN A 160 12.82 30.50 6.39
N LEU A 161 12.69 29.81 5.25
CA LEU A 161 13.58 30.01 4.11
C LEU A 161 13.48 31.43 3.52
N ARG A 162 12.30 32.05 3.52
CA ARG A 162 12.16 33.45 3.09
C ARG A 162 12.87 34.43 4.02
N VAL A 163 12.88 34.15 5.34
CA VAL A 163 13.60 34.97 6.33
C VAL A 163 15.12 34.84 6.15
N ILE A 164 15.61 33.63 5.88
CA ILE A 164 17.05 33.39 5.63
C ILE A 164 17.51 34.17 4.39
N GLY A 165 16.71 34.16 3.33
CA GLY A 165 17.04 34.85 2.09
C GLY A 165 18.26 34.27 1.37
N VAL A 166 18.58 34.84 0.21
CA VAL A 166 19.77 34.48 -0.55
C VAL A 166 20.95 35.30 0.00
N GLU A 167 22.04 34.61 0.37
CA GLU A 167 23.31 35.29 0.64
C GLU A 167 24.04 35.53 -0.68
N HIS A 168 24.53 36.74 -0.89
CA HIS A 168 25.24 37.15 -2.10
C HIS A 168 26.76 37.28 -1.88
N ASP A 169 27.22 37.36 -0.64
CA ASP A 169 28.65 37.45 -0.33
C ASP A 169 29.34 36.07 -0.49
N ARG A 170 30.11 35.93 -1.57
CA ARG A 170 30.89 34.73 -1.88
C ARG A 170 31.87 34.33 -0.77
N ALA A 171 32.47 35.30 -0.07
CA ALA A 171 33.41 35.00 1.01
C ALA A 171 32.66 34.41 2.22
N LYS A 172 31.47 34.94 2.53
CA LYS A 172 30.61 34.36 3.58
C LYS A 172 30.13 32.97 3.22
N ILE A 173 29.68 32.73 1.99
CA ILE A 173 29.22 31.40 1.55
C ILE A 173 30.34 30.36 1.70
N ARG A 174 31.58 30.69 1.33
CA ARG A 174 32.74 29.78 1.49
C ARG A 174 33.02 29.44 2.96
N ALA A 175 32.78 30.38 3.87
CA ALA A 175 32.95 30.21 5.32
C ALA A 175 31.76 29.49 6.00
N MET A 176 30.63 29.28 5.31
CA MET A 176 29.45 28.66 5.91
C MET A 176 29.69 27.22 6.39
N THR A 177 29.05 26.88 7.50
CA THR A 177 28.98 25.49 7.98
C THR A 177 28.01 24.67 7.13
N VAL A 178 28.10 23.34 7.19
CA VAL A 178 27.21 22.44 6.43
C VAL A 178 25.71 22.73 6.66
N PRO A 179 25.23 23.01 7.88
CA PRO A 179 23.84 23.43 8.10
C PRO A 179 23.45 24.70 7.33
N HIS A 180 24.29 25.73 7.31
CA HIS A 180 24.02 26.97 6.59
C HIS A 180 24.04 26.77 5.07
N LEU A 181 24.96 25.94 4.55
CA LEU A 181 24.97 25.56 3.12
C LEU A 181 23.70 24.79 2.72
N LYS A 182 23.20 23.90 3.59
CA LYS A 182 21.92 23.22 3.35
C LYS A 182 20.75 24.20 3.33
N ALA A 183 20.75 25.19 4.23
CA ALA A 183 19.73 26.22 4.24
C ALA A 183 19.76 27.06 2.96
N GLN A 184 20.94 27.54 2.53
CA GLN A 184 21.09 28.26 1.26
C GLN A 184 20.66 27.42 0.06
N TYR A 185 21.06 26.15 0.01
CA TYR A 185 20.58 25.20 -1.01
C TYR A 185 19.04 25.11 -1.04
N ASP A 186 18.41 24.99 0.13
CA ASP A 186 16.95 24.92 0.25
C ASP A 186 16.27 26.24 -0.16
N VAL A 187 16.88 27.40 0.10
CA VAL A 187 16.40 28.71 -0.40
C VAL A 187 16.40 28.71 -1.94
N TYR A 188 17.51 28.33 -2.57
CA TYR A 188 17.58 28.26 -4.03
C TYR A 188 16.59 27.24 -4.61
N LYS A 189 16.37 26.11 -3.93
CA LYS A 189 15.46 25.07 -4.37
C LYS A 189 13.98 25.46 -4.30
N HIS A 190 13.57 26.04 -3.17
CA HIS A 190 12.17 26.23 -2.83
C HIS A 190 11.67 27.66 -3.05
N ILE A 191 12.52 28.66 -2.85
CA ILE A 191 12.16 30.08 -2.96
C ILE A 191 12.53 30.61 -4.34
N VAL A 192 13.82 30.54 -4.71
CA VAL A 192 14.31 31.01 -6.02
C VAL A 192 13.85 30.10 -7.15
N LYS A 193 13.63 28.81 -6.84
CA LYS A 193 13.22 27.77 -7.79
C LYS A 193 14.24 27.60 -8.92
N ASP A 194 15.52 27.57 -8.58
CA ASP A 194 16.60 27.31 -9.54
C ASP A 194 16.42 25.96 -10.24
N ALA A 195 16.38 25.99 -11.57
CA ALA A 195 16.02 24.85 -12.40
C ALA A 195 17.00 23.67 -12.28
N ILE A 196 18.26 23.92 -11.91
CA ILE A 196 19.30 22.90 -11.75
C ILE A 196 19.21 22.30 -10.34
N ILE A 197 19.15 23.14 -9.31
CA ILE A 197 19.02 22.71 -7.91
C ILE A 197 17.73 21.94 -7.67
N GLN A 198 16.63 22.28 -8.35
CA GLN A 198 15.37 21.53 -8.25
C GLN A 198 15.48 20.08 -8.74
N LYS A 199 16.33 19.81 -9.73
CA LYS A 199 16.59 18.47 -10.27
C LYS A 199 17.55 17.65 -9.40
N THR A 200 18.31 18.31 -8.53
CA THR A 200 19.28 17.68 -7.64
C THR A 200 18.67 17.44 -6.26
N THR A 201 19.25 16.54 -5.47
CA THR A 201 18.84 16.35 -4.07
C THR A 201 20.04 16.39 -3.14
N LEU A 202 19.87 16.84 -1.89
CA LEU A 202 20.96 16.84 -0.91
C LEU A 202 21.55 15.44 -0.65
N VAL A 203 20.79 14.38 -0.95
CA VAL A 203 21.25 12.99 -0.85
C VAL A 203 22.27 12.66 -1.94
N SER A 204 22.10 13.21 -3.15
CA SER A 204 23.03 13.00 -4.26
C SER A 204 24.31 13.84 -4.17
N ILE A 205 24.36 14.81 -3.25
CA ILE A 205 25.54 15.65 -2.97
C ILE A 205 25.92 15.56 -1.48
N PRO A 206 26.47 14.42 -1.02
CA PRO A 206 26.64 14.14 0.40
C PRO A 206 27.77 14.95 1.06
N HIS A 207 28.80 15.36 0.31
CA HIS A 207 29.96 16.06 0.88
C HIS A 207 29.70 17.56 1.07
N ARG A 208 30.51 18.21 1.91
CA ARG A 208 30.41 19.67 2.13
C ARG A 208 30.76 20.43 0.86
N GLN A 209 31.82 20.00 0.16
CA GLN A 209 32.31 20.67 -1.03
C GLN A 209 31.26 20.69 -2.15
N ASP A 210 30.62 19.55 -2.43
CA ASP A 210 29.52 19.46 -3.42
C ASP A 210 28.38 20.45 -3.14
N LYS A 211 28.04 20.66 -1.86
CA LYS A 211 26.99 21.63 -1.46
C LYS A 211 27.46 23.06 -1.68
N LEU A 212 28.70 23.36 -1.32
CA LEU A 212 29.30 24.66 -1.53
C LEU A 212 29.34 25.01 -3.02
N ASP A 213 29.82 24.07 -3.85
CA ASP A 213 29.92 24.23 -5.29
C ASP A 213 28.53 24.40 -5.93
N ALA A 214 27.52 23.63 -5.47
CA ALA A 214 26.16 23.77 -5.94
C ALA A 214 25.54 25.14 -5.59
N VAL A 215 25.77 25.65 -4.38
CA VAL A 215 25.28 26.97 -3.95
C VAL A 215 26.01 28.10 -4.68
N LEU A 216 27.32 28.03 -4.85
CA LEU A 216 28.10 29.02 -5.60
C LEU A 216 27.71 29.04 -7.07
N ALA A 217 27.58 27.87 -7.70
CA ALA A 217 27.12 27.79 -9.09
C ALA A 217 25.71 28.34 -9.26
N ALA A 218 24.84 28.19 -8.26
CA ALA A 218 23.51 28.81 -8.28
C ALA A 218 23.59 30.33 -8.13
N LEU A 219 24.44 30.85 -7.24
CA LEU A 219 24.68 32.28 -7.13
C LEU A 219 25.16 32.86 -8.47
N ASP A 220 26.12 32.21 -9.14
CA ASP A 220 26.65 32.64 -10.46
C ASP A 220 25.57 32.72 -11.56
N ARG A 221 24.41 32.07 -11.40
CA ARG A 221 23.30 32.13 -12.37
C ARG A 221 22.34 33.30 -12.13
N TYR A 222 22.36 33.90 -10.95
CA TYR A 222 21.44 34.95 -10.53
C TYR A 222 22.14 36.27 -10.14
N GLU A 223 23.47 36.32 -10.23
CA GLU A 223 24.29 37.56 -10.35
C GLU A 223 24.41 37.99 -11.81
#